data_AF-A0A5D4MEX7-F1
#
_entry.id   AF-A0A5D4MEX7-F1
#
_cell.length_a   1.000
_cell.length_b   1.000
_cell.length_c   1.000
_cell.angle_alpha   90.00
_cell.angle_beta   90.00
_cell.angle_gamma   90.00
#
_symmetry.space_group_name_H-M   'P 1'
#
loop_
_entity.id
_entity.type
_entity.pdbx_description
1 polymer ?
#
loop_
_entity_poly.entity_id
_entity_poly.type
_entity_poly.pdbx_seq_one_letter_code
_entity_poly.pdbx_strand_id
1 'polypeptide(L)'
;MQFEMIGLDHVQLTAPKGSEEKARKFYGEVLGLKEMVKPEKLKSSGGCWFICGSQELHIGVEAEFTPAVKAHPGIVVKNIEAVVSRLEESGYQVKEDTRIADRKRIFVNDPFGNRVEFLEYY
;
A
#
# COMPACT_ATOMS: atom_id res chain seq x y z
N MET A 1 18.29 -18.04 -21.75
CA MET A 1 18.87 -17.28 -20.62
C MET A 1 18.84 -18.17 -19.39
N GLN A 2 19.78 -18.04 -18.46
CA GLN A 2 19.87 -18.86 -17.23
C GLN A 2 19.06 -18.32 -16.05
N PHE A 3 18.27 -17.26 -16.26
CA PHE A 3 17.38 -16.70 -15.26
C PHE A 3 16.05 -16.29 -15.89
N GLU A 4 15.03 -16.23 -15.05
CA GLU A 4 13.66 -15.83 -15.37
C GLU A 4 13.12 -15.00 -14.21
N MET A 5 12.44 -13.90 -14.52
CA MET A 5 11.71 -13.12 -13.53
C MET A 5 10.32 -13.73 -13.39
N ILE A 6 10.06 -14.40 -12.27
CA ILE A 6 8.81 -15.14 -12.05
C ILE A 6 7.70 -14.30 -11.42
N GLY A 7 8.02 -13.08 -10.96
CA GLY A 7 7.05 -12.17 -10.37
C GLY A 7 7.68 -11.10 -9.49
N LEU A 8 6.81 -10.25 -8.94
CA LEU A 8 7.14 -9.36 -7.83
C LEU A 8 6.76 -10.06 -6.52
N ASP A 9 7.71 -10.12 -5.60
CA ASP A 9 7.50 -10.69 -4.26
C ASP A 9 6.82 -9.66 -3.33
N HIS A 10 7.38 -8.45 -3.29
CA HIS A 10 6.87 -7.37 -2.47
C HIS A 10 7.13 -6.01 -3.13
N VAL A 11 6.42 -4.99 -2.63
CA VAL A 11 6.75 -3.58 -2.86
C VAL A 11 7.05 -2.94 -1.50
N GLN A 12 8.08 -2.10 -1.46
CA GLN A 12 8.36 -1.27 -0.29
C GLN A 12 7.93 0.17 -0.54
N LEU A 13 7.09 0.69 0.35
CA LEU A 13 6.88 2.12 0.56
C LEU A 13 7.67 2.55 1.80
N THR A 14 8.07 3.82 1.84
CA THR A 14 8.76 4.37 3.01
C THR A 14 7.85 5.28 3.83
N ALA A 15 8.20 5.41 5.11
CA ALA A 15 7.52 6.28 6.06
C ALA A 15 8.56 6.87 7.02
N PRO A 16 8.26 8.00 7.69
CA PRO A 16 9.19 8.57 8.66
C PRO A 16 9.31 7.67 9.91
N LYS A 17 10.38 7.85 10.69
CA LYS A 17 10.59 7.10 11.94
C LYS A 17 9.41 7.29 12.92
N GLY A 18 8.97 6.19 13.55
CA GLY A 18 7.85 6.20 14.51
C GLY A 18 6.46 6.16 13.87
N SER A 19 6.38 5.79 12.59
CA SER A 19 5.14 5.77 11.81
C SER A 19 4.33 4.49 11.92
N GLU A 20 4.82 3.47 12.60
CA GLU A 20 4.28 2.12 12.57
C GLU A 20 2.81 2.06 13.04
N GLU A 21 2.43 2.82 14.06
CA GLU A 21 1.05 2.85 14.55
C GLU A 21 0.10 3.49 13.51
N LYS A 22 0.52 4.58 12.86
CA LYS A 22 -0.24 5.20 11.76
C LYS A 22 -0.35 4.27 10.56
N ALA A 23 0.73 3.56 10.24
CA ALA A 23 0.76 2.58 9.17
C ALA A 23 -0.20 1.41 9.46
N ARG A 24 -0.19 0.85 10.68
CA ARG A 24 -1.14 -0.18 11.10
C ARG A 24 -2.58 0.30 11.05
N LYS A 25 -2.85 1.54 11.48
CA LYS A 25 -4.19 2.11 11.38
C LYS A 25 -4.66 2.18 9.93
N PHE A 26 -3.84 2.68 9.02
CA PHE A 26 -4.24 2.80 7.62
C PHE A 26 -4.24 1.45 6.88
N TYR A 27 -3.10 0.79 6.79
CA TYR A 27 -2.95 -0.44 6.03
C TYR A 27 -3.64 -1.63 6.69
N GLY A 28 -3.62 -1.71 8.01
CA GLY A 28 -4.26 -2.80 8.78
C GLY A 28 -5.75 -2.59 9.01
N GLU A 29 -6.13 -1.47 9.63
CA GLU A 29 -7.53 -1.27 10.07
C GLU A 29 -8.43 -0.65 9.00
N VAL A 30 -7.96 0.36 8.26
CA VAL A 30 -8.75 0.99 7.20
C VAL A 30 -8.82 0.07 5.99
N LEU A 31 -7.67 -0.38 5.48
CA LEU A 31 -7.59 -1.24 4.28
C LEU A 31 -7.80 -2.74 4.57
N GLY A 32 -7.75 -3.16 5.84
CA GLY A 32 -8.00 -4.55 6.22
C GLY A 32 -6.86 -5.51 5.90
N LEU A 33 -5.65 -5.03 5.61
CA LEU A 33 -4.52 -5.91 5.31
C LEU A 33 -4.03 -6.59 6.60
N LYS A 34 -3.66 -7.86 6.49
CA LYS A 34 -3.14 -8.62 7.64
C LYS A 34 -1.68 -8.28 7.88
N GLU A 35 -1.36 -7.73 9.05
CA GLU A 35 0.03 -7.51 9.46
C GLU A 35 0.78 -8.83 9.64
N MET A 36 2.04 -8.85 9.22
CA MET A 36 2.98 -9.93 9.44
C MET A 36 4.06 -9.54 10.44
N VAL A 37 4.52 -10.53 11.20
CA VAL A 37 5.67 -10.36 12.08
C VAL A 37 6.94 -10.29 11.25
N LYS A 38 7.67 -9.17 11.37
CA LYS A 38 8.99 -9.04 10.75
C LYS A 38 9.96 -10.11 11.29
N PRO A 39 10.88 -10.64 10.45
CA PRO A 39 11.97 -11.47 10.92
C PRO A 39 12.75 -10.80 12.06
N GLU A 40 13.21 -11.58 13.05
CA GLU A 40 13.86 -11.06 14.26
C GLU A 40 15.00 -10.08 13.96
N LYS A 41 15.84 -10.42 12.98
CA LYS A 41 16.99 -9.60 12.54
C LYS A 41 16.61 -8.24 11.96
N LEU A 42 15.35 -8.07 11.53
CA LEU A 42 14.85 -6.84 10.91
C LEU A 42 13.98 -6.00 11.87
N LYS A 43 13.74 -6.45 13.10
CA LYS A 43 12.89 -5.69 14.04
C LYS A 43 13.48 -4.33 14.43
N SER A 44 14.81 -4.24 14.54
CA SER A 44 15.49 -3.01 14.93
C SER A 44 15.39 -1.87 13.90
N SER A 45 15.06 -2.18 12.64
CA SER A 45 14.92 -1.17 11.58
C SER A 45 13.55 -0.48 11.56
N GLY A 46 12.64 -0.82 12.47
CA GLY A 46 11.29 -0.25 12.52
C GLY A 46 10.42 -0.65 11.33
N GLY A 47 9.24 -0.04 11.19
CA GLY A 47 8.30 -0.34 10.11
C GLY A 47 7.43 -1.58 10.37
N CYS A 48 6.57 -1.90 9.41
CA CYS A 48 5.59 -2.99 9.50
C CYS A 48 5.29 -3.57 8.10
N TRP A 49 4.97 -4.87 8.05
CA TRP A 49 4.74 -5.60 6.80
C TRP A 49 3.31 -6.12 6.76
N PHE A 50 2.71 -6.15 5.58
CA PHE A 50 1.33 -6.58 5.38
C PHE A 50 1.22 -7.59 4.24
N ILE A 51 0.31 -8.56 4.38
CA ILE A 51 -0.06 -9.50 3.32
C ILE A 51 -0.97 -8.79 2.32
N CYS A 52 -0.67 -8.89 1.03
CA CYS A 52 -1.48 -8.37 -0.06
C CYS A 52 -1.62 -9.44 -1.16
N GLY A 53 -2.63 -10.29 -1.05
CA GLY A 53 -2.78 -11.44 -1.95
C GLY A 53 -1.63 -12.44 -1.78
N SER A 54 -0.91 -12.75 -2.86
CA SER A 54 0.33 -13.54 -2.81
C SER A 54 1.60 -12.70 -2.72
N GLN A 55 1.46 -11.38 -2.65
CA GLN A 55 2.56 -10.42 -2.46
C GLN A 55 2.55 -9.86 -1.03
N GLU A 56 3.59 -9.08 -0.74
CA GLU A 56 3.69 -8.32 0.51
C GLU A 56 3.80 -6.81 0.23
N LEU A 57 3.26 -6.02 1.16
CA LEU A 57 3.49 -4.57 1.22
C LEU A 57 4.33 -4.26 2.45
N HIS A 58 5.54 -3.76 2.23
CA HIS A 58 6.46 -3.39 3.30
C HIS A 58 6.43 -1.88 3.50
N ILE A 59 6.21 -1.45 4.74
CA ILE A 59 6.37 -0.05 5.14
C ILE A 59 7.71 0.06 5.88
N GLY A 60 8.73 0.54 5.17
CA GLY A 60 10.08 0.75 5.69
C GLY A 60 10.24 2.13 6.33
N VAL A 61 11.06 2.22 7.38
CA VAL A 61 11.39 3.51 7.99
C VAL A 61 12.56 4.16 7.27
N GLU A 62 12.42 5.44 6.93
CA GLU A 62 13.46 6.28 6.34
C GLU A 62 13.69 7.54 7.19
N ALA A 63 14.95 7.88 7.46
CA ALA A 63 15.30 8.99 8.34
C ALA A 63 14.98 10.36 7.69
N GLU A 64 15.34 10.53 6.42
CA GLU A 64 15.04 11.71 5.60
C GLU A 64 13.91 11.38 4.62
N PHE A 65 12.72 11.16 5.16
CA PHE A 65 11.56 10.72 4.39
C PHE A 65 11.02 11.82 3.45
N THR A 66 10.80 11.46 2.19
CA THR A 66 10.04 12.25 1.20
C THR A 66 8.97 11.35 0.57
N PRO A 67 7.68 11.76 0.54
CA PRO A 67 6.62 10.92 0.01
C PRO A 67 6.76 10.62 -1.48
N ALA A 68 6.50 9.37 -1.86
CA ALA A 68 6.43 8.95 -3.24
C ALA A 68 5.10 9.40 -3.87
N VAL A 69 5.06 10.64 -4.37
CA VAL A 69 3.83 11.24 -4.96
C VAL A 69 3.51 10.76 -6.38
N LYS A 70 4.44 10.03 -7.01
CA LYS A 70 4.31 9.52 -8.39
C LYS A 70 4.55 8.01 -8.48
N ALA A 71 5.62 7.48 -7.90
CA ALA A 71 5.82 6.04 -7.81
C ALA A 71 4.82 5.45 -6.81
N HIS A 72 4.15 4.35 -7.15
CA HIS A 72 3.13 3.74 -6.32
C HIS A 72 2.94 2.26 -6.68
N PRO A 73 2.50 1.43 -5.73
CA PRO A 73 1.94 0.12 -6.04
C PRO A 73 0.54 0.27 -6.66
N GLY A 74 0.23 -0.60 -7.62
CA GLY A 74 -1.14 -0.83 -8.10
C GLY A 74 -1.70 -2.09 -7.46
N ILE A 75 -2.67 -1.92 -6.56
CA ILE A 75 -3.26 -3.01 -5.78
C ILE A 75 -4.58 -3.43 -6.43
N VAL A 76 -4.63 -4.68 -6.88
CA VAL A 76 -5.87 -5.25 -7.41
C VAL A 76 -6.80 -5.58 -6.26
N VAL A 77 -8.04 -5.10 -6.33
CA VAL A 77 -9.07 -5.31 -5.32
C VAL A 77 -10.30 -6.00 -5.92
N LYS A 78 -11.13 -6.56 -5.04
CA LYS A 78 -12.50 -6.93 -5.36
C LYS A 78 -13.44 -5.96 -4.65
N ASN A 79 -14.49 -5.52 -5.34
CA ASN A 79 -15.44 -4.51 -4.87
C ASN A 79 -14.74 -3.18 -4.55
N ILE A 80 -14.26 -2.49 -5.60
CA ILE A 80 -13.55 -1.22 -5.46
C ILE A 80 -14.43 -0.13 -4.82
N GLU A 81 -15.75 -0.19 -4.99
CA GLU A 81 -16.69 0.73 -4.35
C GLU A 81 -16.65 0.61 -2.82
N ALA A 82 -16.54 -0.60 -2.27
CA ALA A 82 -16.40 -0.80 -0.84
C ALA A 82 -15.06 -0.22 -0.31
N VAL A 83 -13.99 -0.29 -1.12
CA VAL A 83 -12.70 0.35 -0.79
C VAL A 83 -12.84 1.87 -0.77
N VAL A 84 -13.53 2.45 -1.75
CA VAL A 84 -13.83 3.89 -1.81
C VAL A 84 -14.58 4.32 -0.55
N SER A 85 -15.72 3.69 -0.24
CA SER A 85 -16.54 4.05 0.92
C SER A 85 -15.74 3.95 2.23
N ARG A 86 -14.95 2.89 2.39
CA ARG A 86 -14.12 2.68 3.59
C ARG A 86 -13.06 3.76 3.77
N LEU A 87 -12.41 4.18 2.67
CA LEU A 87 -11.42 5.26 2.68
C LEU A 87 -12.06 6.61 3.03
N GLU A 88 -13.19 6.93 2.40
CA GLU A 88 -13.91 8.19 2.62
C GLU A 88 -14.47 8.30 4.04
N GLU A 89 -15.08 7.22 4.57
CA GLU A 89 -15.52 7.14 5.97
C GLU A 89 -14.37 7.33 6.98
N SER A 90 -13.16 6.95 6.58
CA SER A 90 -11.94 7.12 7.38
C SER A 90 -11.27 8.48 7.18
N GLY A 91 -11.87 9.37 6.38
CA GLY A 91 -11.42 10.73 6.14
C GLY A 91 -10.36 10.89 5.05
N TYR A 92 -10.14 9.88 4.21
CA TYR A 92 -9.18 9.95 3.09
C TYR A 92 -9.86 10.44 1.82
N GLN A 93 -9.16 11.31 1.08
CA GLN A 93 -9.63 11.79 -0.21
C GLN A 93 -9.27 10.80 -1.31
N VAL A 94 -10.29 10.22 -1.93
CA VAL A 94 -10.15 9.33 -3.08
C VAL A 94 -10.20 10.13 -4.37
N LYS A 95 -9.34 9.79 -5.33
CA LYS A 95 -9.34 10.36 -6.67
C LYS A 95 -9.52 9.27 -7.72
N GLU A 96 -10.61 9.32 -8.45
CA GLU A 96 -10.85 8.43 -9.59
C GLU A 96 -9.97 8.76 -10.79
N ASP A 97 -9.67 7.73 -11.59
CA ASP A 97 -9.00 7.84 -12.88
C ASP A 97 -9.63 6.93 -13.93
N THR A 98 -10.31 7.55 -14.89
CA THR A 98 -11.08 6.91 -15.95
C THR A 98 -10.33 6.79 -17.28
N ARG A 99 -9.02 7.10 -17.30
CA ARG A 99 -8.21 7.12 -18.53
C ARG A 99 -7.96 5.75 -19.15
N ILE A 100 -8.28 4.66 -18.45
CA ILE A 100 -8.13 3.29 -18.95
C ILE A 100 -9.48 2.59 -18.91
N ALA A 101 -9.92 2.09 -20.06
CA ALA A 101 -11.29 1.61 -20.26
C ALA A 101 -11.57 0.18 -19.76
N ASP A 102 -10.56 -0.63 -19.44
CA ASP A 102 -10.71 -2.04 -19.06
C ASP A 102 -10.76 -2.27 -17.53
N ARG A 103 -10.72 -1.20 -16.73
CA ARG A 103 -10.73 -1.27 -15.26
C ARG A 103 -11.23 0.02 -14.62
N LYS A 104 -11.73 -0.09 -13.40
CA LYS A 104 -11.88 1.03 -12.46
C LYS A 104 -10.57 1.26 -11.73
N ARG A 105 -10.22 2.52 -11.47
CA ARG A 105 -8.97 2.88 -10.81
C ARG A 105 -9.18 4.09 -9.92
N ILE A 106 -8.65 4.01 -8.72
CA ILE A 106 -8.62 5.12 -7.77
C ILE A 106 -7.21 5.33 -7.22
N PHE A 107 -6.91 6.56 -6.83
CA PHE A 107 -5.72 6.91 -6.09
C PHE A 107 -6.10 7.49 -4.73
N VAL A 108 -5.29 7.16 -3.72
CA VAL A 108 -5.32 7.79 -2.41
C VAL A 108 -3.90 8.06 -1.97
N ASN A 109 -3.71 9.06 -1.10
CA ASN A 109 -2.45 9.22 -0.39
C ASN A 109 -2.55 8.51 0.96
N ASP A 110 -1.54 7.72 1.30
CA ASP A 110 -1.41 7.15 2.64
C ASP A 110 -1.16 8.25 3.70
N PRO A 111 -1.11 7.93 5.00
CA PRO A 111 -0.89 8.91 6.07
C PRO A 111 0.41 9.71 5.97
N PHE A 112 1.34 9.29 5.12
CA PHE A 112 2.66 9.90 4.94
C PHE A 112 2.75 10.67 3.63
N GLY A 113 1.72 10.60 2.77
CA GLY A 113 1.66 11.27 1.49
C GLY A 113 2.09 10.41 0.31
N ASN A 114 2.41 9.12 0.52
CA ASN A 114 2.72 8.21 -0.57
C ASN A 114 1.45 7.93 -1.36
N ARG A 115 1.56 7.92 -2.69
CA ARG A 115 0.45 7.53 -3.55
C ARG A 115 0.27 6.00 -3.49
N VAL A 116 -0.99 5.57 -3.39
CA VAL A 116 -1.42 4.18 -3.52
C VAL A 116 -2.53 4.13 -4.56
N GLU A 117 -2.46 3.16 -5.47
CA GLU A 117 -3.52 2.91 -6.44
C GLU A 117 -4.28 1.64 -6.09
N PHE A 118 -5.61 1.69 -6.21
CA PHE A 118 -6.46 0.50 -6.24
C PHE A 118 -7.14 0.37 -7.60
N LEU A 119 -7.22 -0.87 -8.11
CA LEU A 119 -7.89 -1.16 -9.38
C LEU A 119 -8.72 -2.43 -9.34
N GLU A 120 -9.80 -2.44 -10.10
CA GLU A 120 -10.66 -3.61 -10.32
C GLU A 120 -10.99 -3.72 -11.81
N TYR A 121 -10.78 -4.90 -12.38
CA TYR A 121 -11.05 -5.18 -13.79
C TYR A 121 -12.53 -5.48 -14.00
N TYR A 122 -13.04 -5.13 -15.19
CA TYR A 122 -14.40 -5.50 -15.61
C TYR A 122 -14.54 -6.99 -15.96
#